data_AF-A0A9D4VVJ3-F1
#
_entry.id   AF-A0A9D4VVJ3-F1
#
_cell.length_a   1.000
_cell.length_b   1.000
_cell.length_c   1.000
_cell.angle_alpha   90.00
_cell.angle_beta   90.00
_cell.angle_gamma   90.00
#
_symmetry.space_group_name_H-M   'P 1'
#
loop_
_entity.id
_entity.type
_entity.pdbx_description
1 polymer ?
#
loop_
_entity_poly.entity_id
_entity_poly.type
_entity_poly.pdbx_seq_one_letter_code
_entity_poly.pdbx_strand_id
1 'polypeptide(L)'
;MMFQENGNGEMGLSGIPLGTKNKYKRMSSQVPDDNDVALHQQQLEDKRNSTRKYVIACAIFASLNNVLLGYDVGVMSGAVIFIKEDLKITEVQVEFLIGILSIVSLLGSLGGGRTSDIIGRKWTMALAAVIFQIGGITMTFAPSYQVLMIGRLLAGIGIGFGVMISPIYIAEISPNLTRGSLTAFPEIFINVGIMLGYVSNYAFSGLSVHISWRVMLAVGVLPSVFIGFALFIIPESPRWLVMQNRIEEARSVLLKTNEDEKEVEERLAEIQQAAGFANSVFSTDLRN
;
A
#
# COMPACT_ATOMS: atom_id res chain seq x y z
N MET A 1 -55.98 -69.05 51.01
CA MET A 1 -56.40 -67.76 50.41
C MET A 1 -56.10 -67.86 48.92
N MET A 2 -57.12 -68.15 48.10
CA MET A 2 -57.91 -67.17 47.30
C MET A 2 -57.03 -66.56 46.18
N PHE A 3 -57.25 -66.64 44.86
CA PHE A 3 -58.27 -67.11 43.88
C PHE A 3 -57.49 -67.44 42.56
N GLN A 4 -57.69 -68.53 41.79
CA GLN A 4 -58.64 -68.74 40.65
C GLN A 4 -58.86 -67.50 39.74
N GLU A 5 -58.97 -67.52 38.40
CA GLU A 5 -58.89 -68.52 37.33
C GLU A 5 -58.98 -67.78 35.97
N ASN A 6 -58.35 -68.34 34.93
CA ASN A 6 -58.78 -68.47 33.52
C ASN A 6 -59.38 -67.32 32.66
N GLY A 7 -58.98 -67.33 31.38
CA GLY A 7 -59.92 -67.06 30.27
C GLY A 7 -59.33 -66.65 28.92
N ASN A 8 -59.22 -67.62 28.00
CA ASN A 8 -59.42 -67.60 26.52
C ASN A 8 -58.68 -66.55 25.65
N GLY A 9 -57.93 -66.94 24.61
CA GLY A 9 -58.45 -67.38 23.29
C GLY A 9 -58.47 -66.15 22.35
N GLU A 10 -57.65 -66.04 21.31
CA GLU A 10 -58.01 -66.48 19.96
C GLU A 10 -56.79 -66.47 19.01
N MET A 11 -56.78 -67.47 18.11
CA MET A 11 -56.03 -67.52 16.85
C MET A 11 -56.48 -66.40 15.90
N GLY A 12 -55.58 -65.89 15.06
CA GLY A 12 -55.97 -65.02 13.95
C GLY A 12 -54.83 -64.65 13.00
N LEU A 13 -54.71 -65.41 11.92
CA LEU A 13 -53.86 -65.16 10.76
C LEU A 13 -54.22 -63.86 10.01
N SER A 14 -53.18 -63.27 9.41
CA SER A 14 -53.15 -62.65 8.06
C SER A 14 -53.72 -61.24 7.81
N GLY A 15 -52.94 -60.47 7.04
CA GLY A 15 -53.31 -59.25 6.30
C GLY A 15 -53.18 -57.97 7.12
N ILE A 16 -52.27 -57.03 6.84
CA ILE A 16 -52.23 -56.17 5.64
C ILE A 16 -50.84 -55.47 5.61
N PRO A 17 -50.25 -55.20 4.43
CA PRO A 17 -48.87 -54.73 4.27
C PRO A 17 -48.77 -53.20 4.36
N LEU A 18 -47.83 -52.69 5.15
CA LEU A 18 -47.48 -51.27 5.14
C LEU A 18 -45.96 -51.08 5.02
N GLY A 19 -45.56 -50.74 3.80
CA GLY A 19 -44.75 -49.56 3.56
C GLY A 19 -43.31 -49.58 4.09
N THR A 20 -42.39 -49.90 3.17
CA THR A 20 -41.20 -49.09 2.93
C THR A 20 -40.32 -48.75 4.13
N LYS A 21 -39.38 -49.65 4.48
CA LYS A 21 -38.17 -49.25 5.21
C LYS A 21 -37.25 -48.48 4.26
N ASN A 22 -37.63 -47.24 3.93
CA ASN A 22 -36.73 -46.32 3.26
C ASN A 22 -35.63 -45.94 4.26
N LYS A 23 -34.39 -46.22 3.86
CA LYS A 23 -33.19 -46.09 4.68
C LYS A 23 -32.81 -44.60 4.72
N TYR A 24 -33.56 -43.79 5.46
CA TYR A 24 -33.16 -42.41 5.73
C TYR A 24 -31.93 -42.43 6.63
N LYS A 25 -30.75 -42.36 6.00
CA LYS A 25 -29.49 -41.98 6.64
C LYS A 25 -29.73 -40.59 7.23
N ARG A 26 -29.99 -40.50 8.54
CA ARG A 26 -30.00 -39.22 9.24
C ARG A 26 -28.70 -38.52 8.89
N MET A 27 -28.82 -37.39 8.19
CA MET A 27 -27.74 -36.43 8.06
C MET A 27 -27.51 -35.93 9.49
N SER A 28 -26.59 -36.57 10.20
CA SER A 28 -26.12 -36.05 11.48
C SER A 28 -25.58 -34.68 11.18
N SER A 29 -26.27 -33.64 11.65
CA SER A 29 -25.66 -32.38 11.98
C SER A 29 -24.52 -32.69 12.94
N GLN A 30 -23.32 -32.93 12.42
CA GLN A 30 -22.11 -32.86 13.20
C GLN A 30 -22.06 -31.42 13.67
N VAL A 31 -22.50 -31.19 14.91
CA VAL A 31 -22.10 -30.01 15.64
C VAL A 31 -20.57 -30.10 15.65
N PRO A 32 -19.85 -29.16 15.01
CA PRO A 32 -18.40 -29.21 14.97
C PRO A 32 -17.89 -29.28 16.42
N ASP A 33 -16.91 -30.13 16.68
CA ASP A 33 -16.33 -30.31 18.01
C ASP A 33 -15.86 -28.94 18.52
N ASP A 34 -16.04 -28.63 19.81
CA ASP A 34 -15.66 -27.31 20.35
C ASP A 34 -14.16 -27.01 20.12
N ASN A 35 -13.35 -28.07 20.04
CA ASN A 35 -11.95 -28.00 19.64
C ASN A 35 -11.76 -27.65 18.15
N ASP A 36 -12.58 -28.19 17.24
CA ASP A 36 -12.53 -27.86 15.81
C ASP A 36 -12.98 -26.42 15.57
N VAL A 37 -13.98 -25.93 16.32
CA VAL A 37 -14.43 -24.53 16.27
C VAL A 37 -13.34 -23.59 16.80
N ALA A 38 -12.71 -23.93 17.92
CA ALA A 38 -11.61 -23.15 18.50
C ALA A 38 -10.37 -23.15 17.58
N LEU A 39 -10.00 -24.29 17.00
CA LEU A 39 -8.88 -24.38 16.06
C LEU A 39 -9.15 -23.56 14.80
N HIS A 40 -10.38 -23.61 14.29
CA HIS A 40 -10.79 -22.83 13.12
C HIS A 40 -10.82 -21.33 13.42
N GLN A 41 -11.33 -20.92 14.58
CA GLN A 41 -11.26 -19.53 15.05
C GLN A 41 -9.81 -19.05 15.21
N GLN A 42 -8.93 -19.86 15.79
CA GLN A 42 -7.53 -19.53 15.99
C GLN A 42 -6.79 -19.38 14.65
N GLN A 43 -7.06 -20.26 13.67
CA GLN A 43 -6.54 -20.14 12.30
C GLN A 43 -7.02 -18.86 11.60
N LEU A 44 -8.29 -18.48 11.78
CA LEU A 44 -8.84 -17.24 11.24
C LEU A 44 -8.19 -16.00 11.88
N GLU A 45 -7.94 -16.02 13.19
CA GLU A 45 -7.26 -14.93 13.88
C GLU A 45 -5.78 -14.79 13.48
N ASP A 46 -5.07 -15.90 13.30
CA ASP A 46 -3.68 -15.91 12.84
C ASP A 46 -3.57 -15.41 11.39
N LYS A 47 -4.50 -15.84 10.51
CA LYS A 47 -4.58 -15.35 9.13
C LYS A 47 -4.88 -13.84 9.11
N ARG A 48 -5.85 -13.38 9.90
CA ARG A 48 -6.19 -11.95 10.09
C ARG A 48 -4.98 -11.13 10.56
N ASN A 49 -4.24 -11.62 11.54
CA ASN A 49 -3.04 -10.95 12.04
C ASN A 49 -1.92 -10.89 11.00
N SER A 50 -1.73 -11.94 10.20
CA SER A 50 -0.75 -11.97 9.11
C SER A 50 -1.10 -10.99 7.99
N THR A 51 -2.37 -10.98 7.55
CA THR A 51 -2.88 -10.06 6.52
C THR A 51 -2.74 -8.61 6.96
N ARG A 52 -3.14 -8.29 8.20
CA ARG A 52 -3.01 -6.93 8.75
C ARG A 52 -1.55 -6.47 8.83
N LYS A 53 -0.63 -7.35 9.25
CA LYS A 53 0.82 -7.07 9.26
C LYS A 53 1.35 -6.81 7.86
N TYR A 54 0.89 -7.56 6.86
CA TYR A 54 1.30 -7.39 5.46
C TYR A 54 0.81 -6.05 4.87
N VAL A 55 -0.45 -5.69 5.12
CA VAL A 55 -1.03 -4.40 4.70
C VAL A 55 -0.29 -3.24 5.35
N ILE A 56 -0.02 -3.31 6.66
CA ILE A 56 0.73 -2.29 7.40
C ILE A 56 2.16 -2.19 6.86
N ALA A 57 2.83 -3.32 6.61
CA ALA A 57 4.16 -3.33 6.02
C ALA A 57 4.15 -2.63 4.65
N CYS A 58 3.21 -2.98 3.76
CA CYS A 58 3.09 -2.33 2.46
C CYS A 58 2.81 -0.82 2.58
N ALA A 59 1.96 -0.41 3.52
CA ALA A 59 1.69 1.00 3.77
C ALA A 59 2.90 1.75 4.32
N ILE A 60 3.66 1.15 5.24
CA ILE A 60 4.93 1.69 5.74
C ILE A 60 5.91 1.86 4.57
N PHE A 61 6.11 0.81 3.78
CA PHE A 61 7.05 0.84 2.67
C PHE A 61 6.66 1.85 1.58
N ALA A 62 5.37 1.95 1.24
CA ALA A 62 4.87 2.99 0.34
C ALA A 62 5.05 4.39 0.93
N SER A 63 4.93 4.52 2.25
CA SER A 63 5.08 5.79 2.94
C SER A 63 6.53 6.23 3.12
N LEU A 64 7.50 5.31 3.07
CA LEU A 64 8.92 5.62 3.21
C LEU A 64 9.39 6.68 2.21
N ASN A 65 8.90 6.64 0.97
CA ASN A 65 9.25 7.64 -0.03
C ASN A 65 8.90 9.07 0.43
N ASN A 66 7.83 9.22 1.21
CA ASN A 66 7.41 10.52 1.73
C ASN A 66 8.30 11.05 2.87
N VAL A 67 9.10 10.18 3.51
CA VAL A 67 10.13 10.61 4.46
C VAL A 67 11.20 11.45 3.76
N LEU A 68 11.62 11.06 2.55
CA LEU A 68 12.61 11.83 1.77
C LEU A 68 12.08 13.22 1.47
N LEU A 69 10.79 13.32 1.15
CA LEU A 69 10.12 14.58 0.85
C LEU A 69 10.09 15.49 2.07
N GLY A 70 9.71 14.93 3.22
CA GLY A 70 9.76 15.64 4.48
C GLY A 70 11.19 16.07 4.85
N TYR A 71 12.17 15.19 4.65
CA TYR A 71 13.58 15.46 4.91
C TYR A 71 14.10 16.60 4.04
N ASP A 72 13.76 16.64 2.75
CA ASP A 72 14.13 17.73 1.84
C ASP A 72 13.63 19.09 2.35
N VAL A 73 12.34 19.15 2.73
CA VAL A 73 11.74 20.37 3.29
C VAL A 73 12.44 20.76 4.60
N GLY A 74 12.66 19.80 5.49
CA GLY A 74 13.31 20.01 6.78
C GLY A 74 14.75 20.51 6.61
N VAL A 75 15.57 19.85 5.79
CA VAL A 75 16.97 20.25 5.57
C VAL A 75 17.06 21.59 4.87
N MET A 76 16.26 21.83 3.83
CA MET A 76 16.33 23.08 3.08
C MET A 76 16.00 24.30 3.94
N SER A 77 15.15 24.16 4.95
CA SER A 77 14.85 25.25 5.90
C SER A 77 16.07 25.78 6.66
N GLY A 78 17.06 24.92 6.96
CA GLY A 78 18.30 25.31 7.64
C GLY A 78 19.47 25.49 6.67
N ALA A 79 19.59 24.62 5.67
CA ALA A 79 20.65 24.67 4.67
C ALA A 79 20.63 25.98 3.86
N VAL A 80 19.46 26.58 3.65
CA VAL A 80 19.32 27.84 2.91
C VAL A 80 20.12 28.99 3.52
N ILE A 81 20.24 29.05 4.86
CA ILE A 81 20.99 30.10 5.56
C ILE A 81 22.46 29.99 5.19
N PHE A 82 23.01 28.78 5.24
CA PHE A 82 24.40 28.50 4.87
C PHE A 82 24.65 28.67 3.37
N ILE A 83 23.70 28.28 2.50
CA ILE A 83 23.79 28.48 1.05
C ILE A 83 23.84 29.99 0.73
N LYS A 84 23.05 30.81 1.42
CA LYS A 84 23.04 32.27 1.27
C LYS A 84 24.39 32.88 1.62
N GLU A 85 24.99 32.45 2.73
CA GLU A 85 26.30 32.93 3.18
C GLU A 85 27.45 32.46 2.29
N ASP A 86 27.44 31.19 1.88
CA ASP A 86 28.48 30.57 1.04
C ASP A 86 28.50 31.16 -0.38
N LEU A 87 27.36 31.10 -1.07
CA LEU A 87 27.26 31.53 -2.47
C LEU A 87 27.01 33.03 -2.62
N LYS A 88 26.88 33.78 -1.51
CA LYS A 88 26.55 35.22 -1.47
C LYS A 88 25.38 35.59 -2.38
N ILE A 89 24.35 34.74 -2.40
CA ILE A 89 23.15 34.91 -3.24
C ILE A 89 22.15 35.88 -2.62
N THR A 90 21.39 36.58 -3.47
CA THR A 90 20.35 37.52 -3.04
C THR A 90 19.16 36.78 -2.41
N GLU A 91 18.45 37.42 -1.49
CA GLU A 91 17.21 36.88 -0.89
C GLU A 91 16.19 36.44 -1.93
N VAL A 92 16.02 37.22 -3.00
CA VAL A 92 15.11 36.88 -4.11
C VAL A 92 15.50 35.55 -4.78
N GLN A 93 16.79 35.24 -4.90
CA GLN A 93 17.25 33.98 -5.50
C GLN A 93 16.96 32.79 -4.57
N VAL A 94 17.13 33.00 -3.27
CA VAL A 94 16.75 32.01 -2.25
C VAL A 94 15.26 31.71 -2.28
N GLU A 95 14.42 32.74 -2.31
CA GLU A 95 12.97 32.59 -2.39
C GLU A 95 12.55 31.84 -3.65
N PHE A 96 13.17 32.17 -4.79
CA PHE A 96 12.92 31.47 -6.04
C PHE A 96 13.34 29.99 -5.96
N LEU A 97 14.48 29.69 -5.33
CA LEU A 97 14.96 28.33 -5.13
C LEU A 97 14.02 27.48 -4.27
N ILE A 98 13.42 28.06 -3.23
CA ILE A 98 12.45 27.35 -2.38
C ILE A 98 11.11 27.24 -3.12
N GLY A 99 10.63 28.32 -3.73
CA GLY A 99 9.30 28.40 -4.36
C GLY A 99 9.16 27.59 -5.65
N ILE A 100 10.21 27.47 -6.45
CA ILE A 100 10.17 26.72 -7.72
C ILE A 100 9.79 25.25 -7.51
N LEU A 101 10.14 24.68 -6.35
CA LEU A 101 9.80 23.29 -6.02
C LEU A 101 8.30 23.05 -6.09
N SER A 102 7.47 23.97 -5.59
CA SER A 102 6.01 23.83 -5.60
C SER A 102 5.44 23.81 -7.03
N ILE A 103 5.96 24.67 -7.90
CA ILE A 103 5.54 24.74 -9.32
C ILE A 103 5.93 23.45 -10.04
N VAL A 104 7.16 22.99 -9.83
CA VAL A 104 7.65 21.77 -10.48
C VAL A 104 6.97 20.53 -9.93
N SER A 105 6.70 20.47 -8.62
CA SER A 105 5.96 19.40 -7.99
C SER A 105 4.52 19.34 -8.51
N LEU A 106 3.89 20.48 -8.81
CA LEU A 106 2.57 20.52 -9.44
C LEU A 106 2.60 19.94 -10.87
N LEU A 107 3.61 20.31 -11.66
CA LEU A 107 3.78 19.72 -13.00
C LEU A 107 4.12 18.22 -12.92
N GLY A 108 4.92 17.84 -11.93
CA GLY A 108 5.30 16.46 -11.65
C GLY A 108 4.10 15.61 -11.25
N SER A 109 3.19 16.10 -10.41
CA SER A 109 2.00 15.34 -10.00
C SER A 109 1.02 15.15 -11.16
N LEU A 110 0.83 16.17 -12.01
CA LEU A 110 0.00 16.07 -13.22
C LEU A 110 0.52 15.00 -14.20
N GLY A 111 1.84 14.92 -14.38
CA GLY A 111 2.47 13.89 -15.20
C GLY A 111 2.53 12.51 -14.51
N GLY A 112 2.69 12.51 -13.19
CA GLY A 112 2.82 11.31 -12.36
C GLY A 112 1.59 10.43 -12.38
N GLY A 113 0.40 11.02 -12.43
CA GLY A 113 -0.85 10.26 -12.51
C GLY A 113 -0.92 9.38 -13.76
N ARG A 114 -0.75 10.00 -14.94
CA ARG A 114 -0.76 9.26 -16.21
C ARG A 114 0.37 8.24 -16.31
N THR A 115 1.55 8.60 -15.81
CA THR A 115 2.71 7.69 -15.79
C THR A 115 2.44 6.47 -14.91
N SER A 116 1.82 6.67 -13.74
CA SER A 116 1.46 5.59 -12.80
C SER A 116 0.41 4.62 -13.34
N ASP A 117 -0.47 5.10 -14.22
CA ASP A 117 -1.45 4.25 -14.89
C ASP A 117 -0.83 3.39 -15.98
N ILE A 118 0.18 3.91 -16.68
CA ILE A 118 0.85 3.18 -17.78
C ILE A 118 1.90 2.21 -17.24
N ILE A 119 2.86 2.69 -16.44
CA ILE A 119 4.06 1.95 -16.04
C ILE A 119 3.82 1.11 -14.77
N GLY A 120 2.84 1.49 -13.95
CA GLY A 120 2.54 0.85 -12.67
C GLY A 120 2.92 1.71 -11.48
N ARG A 121 2.26 1.48 -10.35
CA ARG A 121 2.39 2.31 -9.15
C ARG A 121 3.76 2.11 -8.51
N LYS A 122 4.26 0.87 -8.43
CA LYS A 122 5.58 0.54 -7.85
C LYS A 122 6.71 1.18 -8.65
N TRP A 123 6.69 0.98 -9.96
CA TRP A 123 7.73 1.49 -10.85
C TRP A 123 7.73 3.01 -10.90
N THR A 124 6.57 3.65 -10.76
CA THR A 124 6.50 5.11 -10.72
C THR A 124 7.01 5.66 -9.38
N MET A 125 6.78 4.97 -8.25
CA MET A 125 7.45 5.30 -6.98
C MET A 125 8.96 5.11 -7.06
N ALA A 126 9.44 4.05 -7.69
CA ALA A 126 10.87 3.82 -7.91
C ALA A 126 11.50 4.90 -8.81
N LEU A 127 10.84 5.27 -9.90
CA LEU A 127 11.28 6.34 -10.79
C LEU A 127 11.34 7.68 -10.04
N ALA A 128 10.33 7.99 -9.23
CA ALA A 128 10.31 9.18 -8.39
C ALA A 128 11.50 9.23 -7.43
N ALA A 129 11.79 8.12 -6.74
CA ALA A 129 12.94 8.00 -5.84
C ALA A 129 14.28 8.18 -6.58
N VAL A 130 14.44 7.58 -7.76
CA VAL A 130 15.66 7.71 -8.58
C VAL A 130 15.87 9.16 -9.04
N ILE A 131 14.81 9.80 -9.56
CA ILE A 131 14.87 11.20 -10.00
C ILE A 131 15.21 12.12 -8.81
N PHE A 132 14.59 11.89 -7.66
CA PHE A 132 14.89 12.62 -6.43
C PHE A 132 16.35 12.41 -5.99
N GLN A 133 16.86 11.18 -6.05
CA GLN A 133 18.24 10.86 -5.71
C GLN A 133 19.24 11.60 -6.60
N ILE A 134 19.00 11.62 -7.91
CA ILE A 134 19.84 12.36 -8.87
C ILE A 134 19.79 13.86 -8.57
N GLY A 135 18.61 14.41 -8.26
CA GLY A 135 18.44 15.79 -7.83
C GLY A 135 19.24 16.10 -6.56
N GLY A 136 19.13 15.25 -5.52
CA GLY A 136 19.85 15.39 -4.25
C GLY A 136 21.37 15.33 -4.39
N ILE A 137 21.89 14.39 -5.20
CA ILE A 137 23.33 14.29 -5.50
C ILE A 137 23.79 15.53 -6.26
N THR A 138 23.02 15.98 -7.25
CA THR A 138 23.34 17.20 -8.02
C THR A 138 23.41 18.43 -7.11
N MET A 139 22.47 18.57 -6.16
CA MET A 139 22.48 19.66 -5.19
C MET A 139 23.69 19.57 -4.24
N THR A 140 24.06 18.37 -3.79
CA THR A 140 25.20 18.14 -2.90
C THR A 140 26.54 18.58 -3.53
N PHE A 141 26.72 18.28 -4.81
CA PHE A 141 27.93 18.62 -5.55
C PHE A 141 27.86 19.97 -6.27
N ALA A 142 26.79 20.74 -6.11
CA ALA A 142 26.60 22.00 -6.83
C ALA A 142 27.70 23.02 -6.52
N PRO A 143 28.48 23.49 -7.50
CA PRO A 143 29.47 24.55 -7.31
C PRO A 143 28.89 25.96 -7.49
N SER A 144 27.67 26.07 -8.02
CA SER A 144 27.01 27.33 -8.33
C SER A 144 25.49 27.25 -8.15
N TYR A 145 24.85 28.42 -8.03
CA TYR A 145 23.39 28.56 -7.90
C TYR A 145 22.62 27.89 -9.05
N GLN A 146 23.16 27.93 -10.28
CA GLN A 146 22.52 27.32 -11.46
C GLN A 146 22.44 25.80 -11.34
N VAL A 147 23.52 25.16 -10.90
CA VAL A 147 23.55 23.69 -10.71
C VAL A 147 22.62 23.28 -9.56
N LEU A 148 22.57 24.08 -8.51
CA LEU A 148 21.66 23.88 -7.39
C LEU A 148 20.20 23.98 -7.84
N MET A 149 19.87 24.95 -8.69
CA MET A 149 18.54 25.09 -9.29
C MET A 149 18.17 23.87 -10.16
N ILE A 150 19.07 23.38 -11.01
CA ILE A 150 18.83 22.18 -11.83
C ILE A 150 18.54 20.97 -10.93
N GLY A 151 19.33 20.78 -9.87
CA GLY A 151 19.09 19.72 -8.88
C GLY A 151 17.73 19.88 -8.19
N ARG A 152 17.30 21.12 -7.91
CA ARG A 152 16.00 21.44 -7.32
C ARG A 152 14.83 21.13 -8.25
N LEU A 153 14.97 21.42 -9.54
CA LEU A 153 13.98 21.06 -10.55
C LEU A 153 13.82 19.53 -10.60
N LEU A 154 14.93 18.79 -10.67
CA LEU A 154 14.90 17.33 -10.68
C LEU A 154 14.26 16.77 -9.39
N ALA A 155 14.69 17.25 -8.23
CA ALA A 155 14.13 16.84 -6.95
C ALA A 155 12.62 17.10 -6.90
N GLY A 156 12.17 18.30 -7.32
CA GLY A 156 10.77 18.69 -7.36
C GLY A 156 9.89 17.79 -8.24
N ILE A 157 10.42 17.31 -9.38
CA ILE A 157 9.73 16.31 -10.20
C ILE A 157 9.57 15.02 -9.38
N GLY A 158 10.65 14.50 -8.79
CA GLY A 158 10.58 13.31 -7.94
C GLY A 158 9.58 13.44 -6.78
N ILE A 159 9.55 14.60 -6.11
CA ILE A 159 8.59 14.91 -5.04
C ILE A 159 7.16 14.84 -5.57
N GLY A 160 6.86 15.53 -6.67
CA GLY A 160 5.52 15.59 -7.23
C GLY A 160 4.94 14.23 -7.59
N PHE A 161 5.76 13.36 -8.18
CA PHE A 161 5.36 11.98 -8.47
C PHE A 161 5.11 11.20 -7.15
N GLY A 162 6.04 11.28 -6.20
CA GLY A 162 5.97 10.55 -4.93
C GLY A 162 4.74 10.87 -4.07
N VAL A 163 4.42 12.16 -3.90
CA VAL A 163 3.28 12.61 -3.07
C VAL A 163 1.95 12.09 -3.63
N MET A 164 1.79 12.10 -4.95
CA MET A 164 0.54 11.65 -5.57
C MET A 164 0.36 10.13 -5.44
N ILE A 165 1.40 9.36 -5.69
CA ILE A 165 1.27 7.90 -5.87
C ILE A 165 1.15 7.17 -4.54
N SER A 166 1.82 7.65 -3.49
CA SER A 166 1.82 7.01 -2.17
C SER A 166 0.41 6.76 -1.60
N PRO A 167 -0.48 7.77 -1.47
CA PRO A 167 -1.83 7.56 -0.95
C PRO A 167 -2.70 6.72 -1.90
N ILE A 168 -2.48 6.79 -3.23
CA ILE A 168 -3.21 6.00 -4.22
C ILE A 168 -2.86 4.53 -4.09
N TYR A 169 -1.56 4.20 -4.02
CA TYR A 169 -1.09 2.84 -3.84
C TYR A 169 -1.64 2.25 -2.54
N ILE A 170 -1.59 3.02 -1.44
CA ILE A 170 -2.14 2.59 -0.16
C ILE A 170 -3.66 2.40 -0.26
N ALA A 171 -4.39 3.30 -0.90
CA ALA A 171 -5.83 3.14 -1.08
C ALA A 171 -6.19 1.88 -1.90
N GLU A 172 -5.37 1.54 -2.90
CA GLU A 172 -5.57 0.36 -3.76
C GLU A 172 -5.26 -0.96 -3.04
N ILE A 173 -4.29 -0.98 -2.12
CA ILE A 173 -3.96 -2.17 -1.32
C ILE A 173 -4.77 -2.27 -0.02
N SER A 174 -5.39 -1.19 0.46
CA SER A 174 -6.06 -1.22 1.77
C SER A 174 -7.43 -1.92 1.75
N PRO A 175 -7.73 -2.74 2.77
CA PRO A 175 -9.09 -3.23 3.04
C PRO A 175 -10.07 -2.08 3.32
N ASN A 176 -11.35 -2.28 3.02
CA ASN A 176 -12.40 -1.24 3.15
C ASN A 176 -12.45 -0.61 4.56
N LEU A 177 -12.19 -1.41 5.60
CA LEU A 177 -12.33 -0.98 6.99
C LEU A 177 -11.15 -0.15 7.51
N THR A 178 -9.94 -0.33 6.97
CA THR A 178 -8.71 0.31 7.47
C THR A 178 -8.09 1.31 6.50
N ARG A 179 -8.67 1.45 5.30
CA ARG A 179 -8.21 2.38 4.26
C ARG A 179 -7.98 3.80 4.78
N GLY A 180 -8.91 4.36 5.56
CA GLY A 180 -8.80 5.73 6.07
C GLY A 180 -7.60 5.96 7.00
N SER A 181 -7.33 5.01 7.90
CA SER A 181 -6.15 5.10 8.79
C SER A 181 -4.85 4.86 8.02
N LEU A 182 -4.87 3.96 7.04
CA LEU A 182 -3.68 3.65 6.23
C LEU A 182 -3.28 4.82 5.32
N THR A 183 -4.25 5.55 4.78
CA THR A 183 -3.99 6.74 3.96
C THR A 183 -3.38 7.91 4.73
N ALA A 184 -3.42 7.90 6.07
CA ALA A 184 -2.77 8.91 6.91
C ALA A 184 -1.27 8.64 7.15
N PHE A 185 -0.78 7.42 6.92
CA PHE A 185 0.62 7.08 7.14
C PHE A 185 1.58 7.96 6.32
N PRO A 186 1.38 8.20 5.01
CA PRO A 186 2.24 9.09 4.24
C PRO A 186 2.51 10.42 4.92
N GLU A 187 1.48 11.06 5.49
CA GLU A 187 1.61 12.35 6.18
C GLU A 187 2.42 12.23 7.48
N ILE A 188 2.23 11.16 8.25
CA ILE A 188 3.04 10.89 9.45
C ILE A 188 4.52 10.76 9.05
N PHE A 189 4.80 10.03 7.97
CA PHE A 189 6.17 9.84 7.48
C PHE A 189 6.78 11.14 6.92
N ILE A 190 6.00 12.03 6.30
CA ILE A 190 6.45 13.39 5.95
C ILE A 190 6.90 14.13 7.19
N ASN A 191 6.08 14.15 8.24
CA ASN A 191 6.41 14.84 9.49
C ASN A 191 7.66 14.26 10.17
N VAL A 192 7.81 12.94 10.17
CA VAL A 192 9.04 12.27 10.64
C VAL A 192 10.25 12.70 9.80
N GLY A 193 10.11 12.78 8.48
CA GLY A 193 11.15 13.28 7.58
C GLY A 193 11.57 14.72 7.91
N ILE A 194 10.59 15.61 8.11
CA ILE A 194 10.84 17.01 8.49
C ILE A 194 11.61 17.08 9.81
N MET A 195 11.19 16.29 10.80
CA MET A 195 11.87 16.21 12.10
C MET A 195 13.33 15.75 11.94
N LEU A 196 13.58 14.71 11.14
CA LEU A 196 14.94 14.24 10.85
C LEU A 196 15.77 15.31 10.12
N GLY A 197 15.15 16.09 9.24
CA GLY A 197 15.80 17.22 8.58
C GLY A 197 16.23 18.30 9.57
N TYR A 198 15.37 18.67 10.53
CA TYR A 198 15.73 19.62 11.59
C TYR A 198 16.81 19.09 12.53
N VAL A 199 16.75 17.80 12.90
CA VAL A 199 17.79 17.16 13.71
C VAL A 199 19.13 17.19 12.97
N SER A 200 19.12 16.92 11.67
CA SER A 200 20.32 16.99 10.83
C SER A 200 20.85 18.42 10.77
N ASN A 201 19.98 19.42 10.58
CA ASN A 201 20.39 20.83 10.59
C ASN A 201 21.03 21.21 11.93
N TYR A 202 20.45 20.79 13.06
CA TYR A 202 21.02 21.05 14.38
C TYR A 202 22.37 20.36 14.57
N ALA A 203 22.48 19.07 14.22
CA ALA A 203 23.70 18.28 14.37
C ALA A 203 24.86 18.83 13.54
N PHE A 204 24.59 19.29 12.32
CA PHE A 204 25.61 19.80 11.40
C PHE A 204 25.78 21.33 11.42
N SER A 205 25.01 22.05 12.25
CA SER A 205 25.12 23.51 12.38
C SER A 205 26.48 23.98 12.90
N GLY A 206 27.22 23.12 13.60
CA GLY A 206 28.55 23.42 14.15
C GLY A 206 29.71 23.31 13.17
N LEU A 207 29.48 22.88 11.92
CA LEU A 207 30.54 22.79 10.90
C LEU A 207 30.72 24.11 10.13
N SER A 208 31.81 24.20 9.37
CA SER A 208 32.09 25.33 8.49
C SER A 208 31.01 25.51 7.42
N VAL A 209 30.56 26.76 7.23
CA VAL A 209 29.46 27.16 6.31
C VAL A 209 29.54 26.49 4.94
N HIS A 210 30.73 26.36 4.34
CA HIS A 210 30.95 25.74 3.02
C HIS A 210 30.68 24.22 2.96
N ILE A 211 30.81 23.53 4.09
CA ILE A 211 30.70 22.07 4.20
C ILE A 211 29.36 21.68 4.83
N SER A 212 28.83 22.51 5.74
CA SER A 212 27.60 22.24 6.49
C SER A 212 26.41 21.92 5.59
N TRP A 213 26.09 22.79 4.62
CA TRP A 213 24.93 22.57 3.75
C TRP A 213 25.11 21.38 2.79
N ARG A 214 26.34 21.12 2.32
CA ARG A 214 26.63 19.96 1.47
C ARG A 214 26.47 18.66 2.24
N VAL A 215 26.97 18.61 3.49
CA VAL A 215 26.82 17.43 4.34
C VAL A 215 25.37 17.21 4.75
N MET A 216 24.63 18.28 5.05
CA MET A 216 23.19 18.19 5.36
C MET A 216 22.39 17.57 4.19
N LEU A 217 22.70 17.96 2.95
CA LEU A 217 22.11 17.37 1.74
C LEU A 217 22.61 15.95 1.47
N ALA A 218 23.91 15.69 1.65
CA ALA A 218 24.51 14.36 1.47
C ALA A 218 23.95 13.33 2.47
N VAL A 219 23.67 13.73 3.71
CA VAL A 219 23.04 12.87 4.70
C VAL A 219 21.61 12.51 4.29
N GLY A 220 20.93 13.35 3.50
CA GLY A 220 19.62 13.04 2.90
C GLY A 220 19.67 12.01 1.78
N VAL A 221 20.82 11.87 1.12
CA VAL A 221 21.04 10.87 0.06
C VAL A 221 21.07 9.45 0.65
N LEU A 222 21.60 9.28 1.86
CA LEU A 222 21.71 8.00 2.58
C LEU A 222 20.36 7.27 2.83
N PRO A 223 19.35 7.88 3.47
CA PRO A 223 18.05 7.25 3.67
C PRO A 223 17.33 7.01 2.34
N SER A 224 17.58 7.83 1.31
CA SER A 224 17.02 7.63 -0.02
C SER A 224 17.51 6.33 -0.67
N VAL A 225 18.78 5.96 -0.51
CA VAL A 225 19.32 4.68 -1.00
C VAL A 225 18.65 3.50 -0.29
N PHE A 226 18.52 3.55 1.05
CA PHE A 226 17.85 2.49 1.82
C PHE A 226 16.39 2.29 1.37
N ILE A 227 15.69 3.40 1.09
CA ILE A 227 14.30 3.39 0.67
C ILE A 227 14.16 2.92 -0.78
N GLY A 228 15.13 3.24 -1.65
CA GLY A 228 15.24 2.66 -2.99
C GLY A 228 15.29 1.13 -2.97
N PHE A 229 16.07 0.53 -2.05
CA PHE A 229 16.08 -0.92 -1.86
C PHE A 229 14.74 -1.46 -1.31
N ALA A 230 14.14 -0.73 -0.37
CA ALA A 230 12.87 -1.11 0.22
C ALA A 230 11.72 -1.17 -0.82
N LEU A 231 11.74 -0.30 -1.83
CA LEU A 231 10.75 -0.29 -2.92
C LEU A 231 10.79 -1.56 -3.80
N PHE A 232 11.92 -2.26 -3.91
CA PHE A 232 11.99 -3.50 -4.68
C PHE A 232 11.19 -4.65 -4.04
N ILE A 233 11.02 -4.62 -2.72
CA ILE A 233 10.38 -5.67 -1.92
C ILE A 233 8.83 -5.57 -1.97
N ILE A 234 8.29 -4.41 -2.34
CA ILE A 234 6.85 -4.14 -2.34
C ILE A 234 6.15 -4.82 -3.54
N PRO A 235 4.94 -5.40 -3.38
CA PRO A 235 4.14 -5.90 -4.49
C PRO A 235 3.55 -4.78 -5.35
N GLU A 236 3.26 -5.07 -6.62
CA GLU A 236 2.55 -4.14 -7.50
C GLU A 236 1.09 -3.92 -7.03
N SER A 237 0.47 -2.81 -7.42
CA SER A 237 -0.94 -2.56 -7.10
C SER A 237 -1.86 -3.61 -7.75
N PRO A 238 -2.77 -4.25 -6.99
CA PRO A 238 -3.74 -5.21 -7.54
C PRO A 238 -4.58 -4.63 -8.68
N ARG A 239 -4.95 -3.35 -8.59
CA ARG A 239 -5.76 -2.67 -9.59
C ARG A 239 -5.01 -2.56 -10.92
N TRP A 240 -3.74 -2.18 -10.87
CA TRP A 240 -2.90 -2.09 -12.06
C TRP A 240 -2.65 -3.46 -12.69
N LEU A 241 -2.47 -4.50 -11.86
CA LEU A 241 -2.32 -5.88 -12.36
C LEU A 241 -3.56 -6.34 -13.14
N VAL A 242 -4.78 -6.01 -12.68
CA VAL A 242 -6.01 -6.30 -13.44
C VAL A 242 -6.07 -5.49 -14.74
N MET A 243 -5.70 -4.20 -14.72
CA MET A 243 -5.66 -3.37 -15.94
C MET A 243 -4.66 -3.90 -16.99
N GLN A 244 -3.59 -4.57 -16.56
CA GLN A 244 -2.60 -5.21 -17.44
C GLN A 244 -2.96 -6.65 -17.81
N ASN A 245 -4.19 -7.09 -17.55
CA ASN A 245 -4.69 -8.45 -17.82
C ASN A 245 -3.95 -9.57 -17.04
N ARG A 246 -3.24 -9.23 -15.94
CA ARG A 246 -2.52 -10.17 -15.05
C ARG A 246 -3.37 -10.55 -13.85
N ILE A 247 -4.49 -11.23 -14.12
CA ILE A 247 -5.56 -11.46 -13.14
C ILE A 247 -5.13 -12.45 -12.03
N GLU A 248 -4.34 -13.47 -12.35
CA GLU A 248 -3.84 -14.42 -11.34
C GLU A 248 -2.88 -13.78 -10.32
N GLU A 249 -2.07 -12.84 -10.77
CA GLU A 249 -1.18 -12.10 -9.88
C GLU A 249 -1.95 -11.09 -9.04
N ALA A 250 -2.95 -10.41 -9.62
CA ALA A 250 -3.86 -9.56 -8.85
C ALA A 250 -4.57 -10.36 -7.75
N ARG A 251 -5.07 -11.56 -8.08
CA ARG A 251 -5.68 -12.50 -7.13
C ARG A 251 -4.71 -12.90 -6.02
N SER A 252 -3.47 -13.23 -6.38
CA SER A 252 -2.42 -13.61 -5.43
C SER A 252 -2.05 -12.47 -4.47
N VAL A 253 -2.04 -11.23 -4.94
CA VAL A 253 -1.81 -10.06 -4.07
C VAL A 253 -3.04 -9.80 -3.18
N LEU A 254 -4.26 -9.87 -3.73
CA LEU A 254 -5.50 -9.69 -2.95
C LEU A 254 -5.67 -10.78 -1.88
N LEU A 255 -5.32 -12.03 -2.16
CA LEU A 255 -5.32 -13.14 -1.19
C LEU A 255 -4.36 -12.92 -0.01
N LYS A 256 -3.30 -12.13 -0.20
CA LYS A 256 -2.36 -11.74 0.87
C LYS A 256 -2.84 -10.53 1.67
N THR A 257 -3.86 -9.84 1.17
CA THR A 257 -4.25 -8.50 1.61
C THR A 257 -5.68 -8.47 2.19
N ASN A 258 -6.52 -9.43 1.82
CA ASN A 258 -7.87 -9.64 2.37
C ASN A 258 -7.97 -10.99 3.09
N GLU A 259 -8.89 -11.08 4.05
CA GLU A 259 -9.00 -12.23 4.95
C GLU A 259 -9.87 -13.36 4.36
N ASP A 260 -10.91 -12.97 3.62
CA ASP A 260 -11.88 -13.89 3.01
C ASP A 260 -11.64 -14.03 1.50
N GLU A 261 -11.65 -15.26 1.01
CA GLU A 261 -11.54 -15.57 -0.42
C GLU A 261 -12.76 -15.02 -1.19
N LYS A 262 -13.93 -14.91 -0.54
CA LYS A 262 -15.10 -14.27 -1.15
C LYS A 262 -14.92 -12.75 -1.33
N GLU A 263 -14.36 -12.06 -0.34
CA GLU A 263 -14.07 -10.62 -0.43
C GLU A 263 -13.00 -10.34 -1.49
N VAL A 264 -12.06 -11.28 -1.69
CA VAL A 264 -11.08 -11.21 -2.79
C VAL A 264 -11.77 -11.30 -4.16
N GLU A 265 -12.64 -12.28 -4.37
CA GLU A 265 -13.36 -12.42 -5.64
C GLU A 265 -14.31 -11.25 -5.91
N GLU A 266 -15.00 -10.74 -4.88
CA GLU A 266 -15.85 -9.54 -5.00
C GLU A 266 -15.01 -8.30 -5.38
N ARG A 267 -13.89 -8.04 -4.68
CA ARG A 267 -12.98 -6.94 -5.04
C ARG A 267 -12.40 -7.13 -6.45
N LEU A 268 -12.06 -8.34 -6.83
CA LEU A 268 -11.51 -8.64 -8.16
C LEU A 268 -12.56 -8.40 -9.25
N ALA A 269 -13.81 -8.81 -9.03
CA ALA A 269 -14.94 -8.55 -9.91
C ALA A 269 -15.27 -7.05 -10.01
N GLU A 270 -15.27 -6.31 -8.90
CA GLU A 270 -15.43 -4.85 -8.90
C GLU A 270 -14.33 -4.16 -9.72
N ILE A 271 -13.08 -4.57 -9.54
CA ILE A 271 -11.94 -4.01 -10.26
C ILE A 271 -12.02 -4.35 -11.76
N GLN A 272 -12.41 -5.58 -12.14
CA GLN A 272 -12.60 -5.97 -13.53
C GLN A 272 -13.76 -5.22 -14.20
N GLN A 273 -14.86 -5.00 -13.48
CA GLN A 273 -16.00 -4.22 -13.95
C GLN A 273 -15.61 -2.76 -14.15
N ALA A 274 -14.87 -2.17 -13.21
CA ALA A 274 -14.33 -0.81 -13.31
C ALA A 274 -13.28 -0.66 -14.42
N ALA A 275 -12.54 -1.72 -14.73
CA ALA A 275 -11.57 -1.76 -15.84
C ALA A 275 -12.22 -2.02 -17.21
N GLY A 276 -13.54 -2.25 -17.29
CA GLY A 276 -14.28 -2.38 -18.54
C GLY A 276 -14.18 -3.76 -19.21
N PHE A 277 -13.58 -4.77 -18.57
CA PHE A 277 -13.53 -6.14 -19.09
C PHE A 277 -14.92 -6.79 -19.19
N ALA A 278 -15.93 -6.23 -18.52
CA ALA A 278 -17.31 -6.68 -18.63
C ALA A 278 -17.93 -6.48 -20.04
N ASN A 279 -17.39 -5.58 -20.87
CA ASN A 279 -17.94 -5.34 -22.21
C ASN A 279 -17.41 -6.31 -23.28
N SER A 280 -16.33 -7.07 -23.03
CA SER A 280 -15.84 -8.09 -23.98
C SER A 280 -16.48 -9.46 -23.75
N VAL A 281 -16.85 -9.79 -22.50
CA VAL A 281 -17.54 -11.05 -22.20
C VAL A 281 -19.00 -11.00 -22.66
N PHE A 282 -19.71 -9.91 -22.38
CA PHE A 282 -21.12 -9.76 -22.81
C PHE A 282 -21.31 -9.58 -24.33
N SER A 283 -20.30 -9.08 -25.06
CA SER A 283 -20.41 -8.94 -26.53
C SER A 283 -20.10 -10.23 -27.29
N THR A 284 -19.51 -11.23 -26.64
CA THR A 284 -19.25 -12.54 -27.24
C THR A 284 -20.47 -13.46 -27.11
N ASP A 285 -21.22 -13.38 -26.01
CA ASP A 285 -22.46 -14.15 -25.79
C ASP A 285 -23.68 -13.64 -26.59
N LEU A 286 -23.63 -12.42 -27.13
CA LEU A 286 -24.69 -11.87 -28.00
C LEU A 286 -24.44 -12.11 -29.50
N ARG A 287 -23.38 -12.85 -29.85
CA ARG A 287 -23.00 -13.16 -31.24
C ARG A 287 -23.02 -14.65 -31.60
N ASN A 288 -23.40 -15.53 -30.67
CA ASN A 288 -23.61 -16.97 -30.93
C ASN A 288 -25.06 -17.37 -30.69
#